data_AF-A0A7W2TKF9-F1
#
_entry.id   AF-A0A7W2TKF9-F1
#
_cell.length_a   1.000
_cell.length_b   1.000
_cell.length_c   1.000
_cell.angle_alpha   90.00
_cell.angle_beta   90.00
_cell.angle_gamma   90.00
#
_symmetry.space_group_name_H-M   'P 1'
#
loop_
_entity.id
_entity.type
_entity.pdbx_description
1 polymer ?
#
loop_
_entity_poly.entity_id
_entity_poly.type
_entity_poly.pdbx_seq_one_letter_code
_entity_poly.pdbx_strand_id
1 'polypeptide(L)'
;MKKTILAIALLALTSSIAHSEEAEPALMDAPSDYVSSLLSQCKEYAIEDEIAEADMKTYLLNCINDELKEGDYKTIKVLPKDE
;
A
#
# COMPACT_ATOMS: atom_id res chain seq x y z
N MET A 1 21.05 -26.07 60.01
CA MET A 1 22.01 -25.32 59.17
C MET A 1 22.46 -26.17 58.00
N LYS A 2 22.05 -25.84 56.77
CA LYS A 2 22.77 -26.24 55.56
C LYS A 2 22.58 -25.10 54.55
N LYS A 3 23.68 -24.40 54.26
CA LYS A 3 23.73 -23.26 53.34
C LYS A 3 23.75 -23.82 51.92
N THR A 4 22.67 -23.67 51.16
CA THR A 4 22.69 -23.86 49.71
C THR A 4 22.64 -22.49 49.08
N ILE A 5 23.81 -21.96 48.76
CA ILE A 5 23.97 -20.77 47.94
C ILE A 5 23.63 -21.20 46.51
N LEU A 6 22.48 -20.79 45.99
CA LEU A 6 22.18 -20.89 44.57
C LEU A 6 22.89 -19.72 43.88
N ALA A 7 24.01 -20.01 43.24
CA ALA A 7 24.72 -19.07 42.38
C ALA A 7 24.09 -19.03 40.99
N ILE A 8 23.62 -17.84 40.66
CA ILE A 8 23.30 -17.19 39.38
C ILE A 8 23.82 -17.89 38.11
N ALA A 9 22.90 -18.11 37.16
CA ALA A 9 23.20 -18.06 35.73
C ALA A 9 22.07 -17.26 35.04
N LEU A 10 22.25 -15.94 34.92
CA LEU A 10 21.47 -15.13 34.00
C LEU A 10 21.95 -15.48 32.59
N LEU A 11 21.19 -16.33 31.90
CA LEU A 11 21.27 -16.47 30.45
C LEU A 11 20.86 -15.13 29.85
N ALA A 12 21.84 -14.31 29.50
CA ALA A 12 21.62 -13.21 28.56
C ALA A 12 21.28 -13.86 27.21
N LEU A 13 19.98 -14.02 26.93
CA LEU A 13 19.51 -14.28 25.58
C LEU A 13 19.84 -13.01 24.79
N THR A 14 21.03 -12.97 24.18
CA THR A 14 21.29 -12.07 23.06
C THR A 14 20.43 -12.59 21.93
N SER A 15 19.17 -12.15 21.88
CA SER A 15 18.29 -12.35 20.75
C SER A 15 18.99 -11.75 19.54
N SER A 16 19.64 -12.58 18.74
CA SER A 16 20.03 -12.25 17.39
C SER A 16 18.74 -11.94 16.65
N ILE A 17 18.43 -10.65 16.50
CA ILE A 17 17.41 -10.17 15.58
C ILE A 17 17.91 -10.59 14.20
N ALA A 18 17.49 -11.77 13.77
CA ALA A 18 17.56 -12.15 12.37
C ALA A 18 16.61 -11.19 11.65
N HIS A 19 17.15 -10.06 11.21
CA HIS A 19 16.46 -9.19 10.28
C HIS A 19 16.42 -9.97 8.96
N SER A 20 15.36 -10.76 8.80
CA SER A 20 14.96 -11.22 7.49
C SER A 20 14.66 -9.96 6.71
N GLU A 21 15.50 -9.63 5.73
CA GLU A 21 15.10 -8.71 4.67
C GLU A 21 13.92 -9.38 3.96
N GLU A 22 12.71 -9.22 4.51
CA GLU A 22 11.49 -9.59 3.81
C GLU A 22 11.46 -8.71 2.57
N ALA A 23 11.81 -9.31 1.43
CA ALA A 23 11.61 -8.66 0.15
C ALA A 23 10.13 -8.28 0.05
N GLU A 24 9.86 -6.98 0.00
CA GLU A 24 8.51 -6.44 -0.24
C GLU A 24 7.89 -7.22 -1.40
N PRO A 25 6.68 -7.80 -1.21
CA PRO A 25 6.05 -8.59 -2.25
C PRO A 25 5.89 -7.74 -3.51
N ALA A 26 6.25 -8.30 -4.67
CA ALA A 26 6.11 -7.59 -5.93
C ALA A 26 4.63 -7.26 -6.19
N LEU A 27 4.29 -5.97 -6.23
CA LEU A 27 2.93 -5.52 -6.49
C LEU A 27 2.40 -6.08 -7.81
N MET A 28 1.12 -6.44 -7.83
CA MET A 28 0.45 -6.97 -9.01
C MET A 28 -0.29 -5.87 -9.77
N ASP A 29 -0.62 -6.13 -11.04
CA ASP A 29 -1.54 -5.28 -11.77
C ASP A 29 -2.97 -5.48 -11.22
N ALA A 30 -3.71 -4.38 -11.06
CA ALA A 30 -5.10 -4.44 -10.63
C ALA A 30 -6.01 -5.07 -11.70
N PRO A 31 -7.10 -5.74 -11.29
CA PRO A 31 -8.15 -6.17 -12.22
C PRO A 31 -8.71 -4.99 -13.03
N SER A 32 -8.94 -5.20 -14.33
CA SER A 32 -9.37 -4.12 -15.25
C SER A 32 -10.75 -3.55 -14.89
N ASP A 33 -11.64 -4.39 -14.38
CA ASP A 33 -12.96 -4.00 -13.86
C ASP A 33 -12.83 -3.11 -12.62
N TYR A 34 -11.90 -3.45 -11.72
CA TYR A 34 -11.59 -2.60 -10.57
C TYR A 34 -11.07 -1.22 -11.01
N VAL A 35 -10.08 -1.16 -11.90
CA VAL A 35 -9.55 0.11 -12.43
C VAL A 35 -10.64 0.95 -13.13
N SER A 36 -11.58 0.29 -13.81
CA SER A 36 -12.72 0.96 -14.45
C SER A 36 -13.72 1.51 -13.43
N SER A 37 -13.97 0.78 -12.34
CA SER A 37 -14.80 1.26 -11.23
C SER A 37 -14.20 2.50 -10.56
N LEU A 38 -12.88 2.50 -10.34
CA LEU A 38 -12.14 3.67 -9.83
C LEU A 38 -12.24 4.87 -10.78
N LEU A 39 -12.18 4.65 -12.10
CA LEU A 39 -12.39 5.74 -13.05
C LEU A 39 -13.76 6.39 -12.89
N SER A 40 -14.83 5.59 -12.74
CA SER A 40 -16.19 6.12 -12.53
C SER A 40 -16.28 6.93 -11.23
N GLN A 41 -15.77 6.37 -10.13
CA GLN A 41 -15.77 7.03 -8.82
C GLN A 41 -14.96 8.34 -8.84
N CYS A 42 -13.74 8.32 -9.38
CA CYS A 42 -12.90 9.50 -9.47
C CYS A 42 -13.49 10.58 -10.38
N LYS A 43 -14.29 10.21 -11.39
CA LYS A 43 -15.05 11.19 -12.20
C LYS A 43 -16.14 11.86 -11.40
N GLU A 44 -16.86 11.11 -10.56
CA GLU A 44 -17.87 11.67 -9.66
C GLU A 44 -17.23 12.67 -8.70
N TYR A 45 -16.10 12.31 -8.06
CA TYR A 45 -15.35 13.23 -7.19
C TYR A 45 -14.84 14.46 -7.93
N ALA A 46 -14.32 14.31 -9.15
CA ALA A 46 -13.86 15.44 -9.94
C ALA A 46 -14.99 16.44 -10.25
N ILE A 47 -16.22 15.95 -10.43
CA ILE A 47 -17.41 16.79 -10.66
C ILE A 47 -17.79 17.50 -9.36
N GLU A 48 -17.83 16.79 -8.23
CA GLU A 48 -18.15 17.36 -6.91
C GLU A 48 -17.13 18.42 -6.47
N ASP A 49 -15.85 18.21 -6.78
CA ASP A 49 -14.74 19.12 -6.50
C ASP A 49 -14.61 20.27 -7.51
N GLU A 50 -15.50 20.34 -8.51
CA GLU A 50 -15.49 21.34 -9.59
C GLU A 50 -14.14 21.42 -10.34
N ILE A 51 -13.51 20.27 -10.57
CA ILE A 51 -12.21 20.20 -11.27
C ILE A 51 -12.36 20.70 -12.70
N ALA A 52 -11.50 21.65 -13.08
CA ALA A 52 -11.48 22.20 -14.42
C ALA A 52 -11.14 21.13 -15.47
N GLU A 53 -11.74 21.24 -16.66
CA GLU A 53 -11.51 20.28 -17.76
C GLU A 53 -10.03 20.14 -18.13
N ALA A 54 -9.26 21.25 -18.06
CA ALA A 54 -7.83 21.26 -18.32
C ALA A 54 -7.02 20.39 -17.32
N ASP A 55 -7.54 20.20 -16.11
CA ASP A 55 -6.89 19.48 -15.02
C ASP A 55 -7.45 18.05 -14.83
N MET A 56 -8.58 17.75 -15.47
CA MET A 56 -9.34 16.50 -15.32
C MET A 56 -8.47 15.25 -15.50
N LYS A 57 -7.64 15.21 -16.54
CA LYS A 57 -6.78 14.04 -16.79
C LYS A 57 -5.79 13.80 -15.65
N THR A 58 -5.19 14.86 -15.13
CA THR A 58 -4.19 14.79 -14.05
C THR A 58 -4.87 14.37 -12.76
N TYR A 59 -6.01 14.96 -12.44
CA TYR A 59 -6.81 14.60 -11.28
C TYR A 59 -7.19 13.11 -11.29
N LEU A 60 -7.76 12.62 -12.39
CA LEU A 60 -8.19 11.23 -12.51
C LEU A 60 -7.04 10.25 -12.37
N LEU A 61 -5.86 10.55 -12.95
CA LEU A 61 -4.68 9.70 -12.78
C LEU A 61 -4.19 9.66 -11.34
N ASN A 62 -4.22 10.78 -10.63
CA ASN A 62 -3.80 10.82 -9.23
C ASN A 62 -4.78 10.06 -8.34
N CYS A 63 -6.08 10.34 -8.46
CA CYS A 63 -7.14 9.67 -7.71
C CYS A 63 -7.07 8.14 -7.86
N ILE A 64 -7.04 7.64 -9.11
CA ILE A 64 -6.95 6.18 -9.34
C ILE A 64 -5.64 5.61 -8.77
N ASN A 65 -4.52 6.32 -8.91
CA ASN A 65 -3.23 5.81 -8.43
C ASN A 65 -3.11 5.82 -6.90
N ASP A 66 -3.84 6.66 -6.19
CA ASP A 66 -3.85 6.66 -4.74
C ASP A 66 -4.65 5.45 -4.23
N GLU A 67 -5.82 5.17 -4.80
CA GLU A 67 -6.61 3.96 -4.53
C GLU A 67 -5.84 2.67 -4.88
N LEU A 68 -5.11 2.65 -6.00
CA LEU A 68 -4.28 1.50 -6.38
C LEU A 68 -3.14 1.24 -5.38
N LYS A 69 -2.51 2.30 -4.83
CA LYS A 69 -1.47 2.13 -3.81
C LYS A 69 -2.07 1.63 -2.50
N GLU A 70 -3.23 2.12 -2.10
CA GLU A 70 -3.92 1.65 -0.90
C GLU A 70 -4.34 0.18 -1.01
N GLY A 71 -4.59 -0.30 -2.23
CA GLY A 71 -4.86 -1.71 -2.54
C GLY A 71 -3.63 -2.59 -2.82
N ASP A 72 -2.40 -2.11 -2.60
CA ASP A 72 -1.15 -2.83 -2.92
C ASP A 72 -1.04 -3.26 -4.41
N TYR A 73 -1.53 -2.41 -5.31
CA TYR A 73 -1.41 -2.58 -6.76
C TYR A 73 -0.38 -1.64 -7.38
N LYS A 74 0.10 -2.01 -8.57
CA LYS A 74 0.88 -1.12 -9.43
C LYS A 74 0.06 0.09 -9.88
N THR A 75 0.71 1.23 -10.00
CA THR A 75 0.13 2.44 -10.57
C THR A 75 0.05 2.40 -12.10
N ILE A 76 -0.89 3.17 -12.66
CA ILE A 76 -1.10 3.35 -14.08
C ILE A 76 -0.56 4.70 -14.57
N LYS A 77 -0.20 4.76 -15.85
CA LYS A 77 0.30 5.98 -16.52
C LYS A 77 -0.70 6.56 -17.53
N VAL A 78 -1.73 5.81 -17.85
CA VAL A 78 -2.75 6.14 -18.85
C VAL A 78 -4.09 5.73 -18.27
N LEU A 79 -5.09 6.60 -18.39
CA LEU A 79 -6.46 6.29 -17.97
C LEU A 79 -7.01 5.10 -18.77
N PRO A 80 -7.84 4.23 -18.16
CA PRO A 80 -8.56 3.22 -18.91
C PRO A 80 -9.49 3.91 -19.92
N LYS A 81 -9.79 3.22 -21.02
CA LYS A 81 -10.77 3.72 -21.98
C LYS A 81 -12.15 3.55 -21.37
N ASP A 82 -13.00 4.57 -21.52
CA ASP A 82 -14.43 4.38 -21.31
C ASP A 82 -14.93 3.38 -22.37
N GLU A 83 -15.56 2.29 -21.93
CA GLU A 83 -16.24 1.34 -22.83
C GLU A 83 -17.54 1.94 -23.41
#